data_AF-A0A349DBF5-F1
#
_entry.id   AF-A0A349DBF5-F1
#
_cell.length_a   1.000
_cell.length_b   1.000
_cell.length_c   1.000
_cell.angle_alpha   90.00
_cell.angle_beta   90.00
_cell.angle_gamma   90.00
#
_symmetry.space_group_name_H-M   'P 1'
#
loop_
_entity.id
_entity.type
_entity.pdbx_description
1 polymer ?
#
loop_
_entity_poly.entity_id
_entity_poly.type
_entity_poly.pdbx_seq_one_letter_code
_entity_poly.pdbx_strand_id
1 'polypeptide(L)'
;MTIEIKQFRLMPRKDNSKFVYAFQNDSNINYLSEQLLTIGEFGFGSREQIYSKADELKRSIDEKNEKVKSLTAEIPTLKSDISQLRFLFSAVSTSKPDAMTQVKLAAAREIADKYGVKSEGDITSLEKRLKLLPYYISSIKDEVSEEQLKLGRVSDLISAYERIVEGNYIDNLIRAQREQEVEKNTVCKKS
;
A
#
# COMPACT_ATOMS: atom_id res chain seq x y z
N MET A 1 11.70 -33.52 11.60
CA MET A 1 11.09 -33.06 10.33
C MET A 1 12.22 -32.64 9.40
N THR A 2 12.53 -33.45 8.40
CA THR A 2 13.57 -33.19 7.39
C THR A 2 12.88 -32.75 6.11
N ILE A 3 13.11 -31.51 5.68
CA ILE A 3 12.55 -30.97 4.44
C ILE A 3 13.45 -31.47 3.30
N GLU A 4 12.96 -32.39 2.47
CA GLU A 4 13.69 -32.82 1.27
C GLU A 4 13.61 -31.73 0.20
N ILE A 5 14.71 -30.99 0.02
CA ILE A 5 14.88 -30.00 -1.06
C ILE A 5 15.40 -30.73 -2.30
N LYS A 6 14.55 -31.02 -3.29
CA LYS A 6 15.01 -31.53 -4.60
C LYS A 6 15.66 -30.42 -5.42
N GLN A 7 16.72 -30.77 -6.18
CA GLN A 7 17.51 -29.86 -7.02
C GLN A 7 16.62 -28.96 -7.91
N PHE A 8 16.57 -27.68 -7.59
CA PHE A 8 15.92 -26.64 -8.39
C PHE A 8 16.83 -26.31 -9.59
N ARG A 9 16.69 -27.05 -10.71
CA ARG A 9 17.44 -26.75 -11.95
C ARG A 9 16.76 -25.62 -12.72
N LEU A 10 17.20 -24.39 -12.48
CA LEU A 10 16.85 -23.26 -13.33
C LEU A 10 17.57 -23.36 -14.66
N MET A 11 16.81 -23.40 -15.76
CA MET A 11 17.37 -23.37 -17.11
C MET A 11 17.74 -21.93 -17.47
N PRO A 12 18.95 -21.66 -17.96
CA PRO A 12 19.35 -20.31 -18.32
C PRO A 12 18.40 -19.68 -19.34
N ARG A 13 18.01 -18.42 -19.11
CA ARG A 13 17.05 -17.70 -19.96
C ARG A 13 17.44 -16.24 -20.08
N LYS A 14 17.52 -15.72 -21.31
CA LYS A 14 17.84 -14.30 -21.57
C LYS A 14 16.67 -13.39 -21.17
N ASP A 15 16.98 -12.24 -20.57
CA ASP A 15 16.04 -11.15 -20.28
C ASP A 15 15.44 -10.52 -21.54
N ASN A 16 16.24 -10.45 -22.59
CA ASN A 16 15.94 -9.77 -23.82
C ASN A 16 16.34 -10.65 -25.00
N SER A 17 15.34 -10.96 -25.82
CA SER A 17 15.47 -11.85 -26.98
C SER A 17 16.44 -11.33 -28.05
N LYS A 18 16.77 -10.04 -28.03
CA LYS A 18 17.65 -9.40 -29.02
C LYS A 18 19.14 -9.63 -28.75
N PHE A 19 19.54 -10.01 -27.54
CA PHE A 19 20.95 -10.18 -27.19
C PHE A 19 21.40 -11.64 -27.23
N VAL A 20 22.70 -11.86 -27.40
CA VAL A 20 23.33 -13.17 -27.15
C VAL A 20 23.24 -13.44 -25.64
N TYR A 21 23.06 -14.72 -25.25
CA TYR A 21 22.98 -15.06 -23.84
C TYR A 21 24.33 -14.79 -23.15
N ALA A 22 24.27 -14.17 -21.98
CA ALA A 22 25.37 -13.99 -21.05
C ALA A 22 24.84 -14.10 -19.62
N PHE A 23 25.66 -14.50 -18.65
CA PHE A 23 25.22 -14.61 -17.26
C PHE A 23 24.65 -13.29 -16.70
N GLN A 24 25.12 -12.16 -17.22
CA GLN A 24 24.70 -10.80 -16.87
C GLN A 24 23.29 -10.45 -17.35
N ASN A 25 22.75 -11.18 -18.34
CA ASN A 25 21.40 -10.99 -18.88
C ASN A 25 20.50 -12.20 -18.63
N ASP A 26 20.85 -13.05 -17.66
CA ASP A 26 20.01 -14.17 -17.29
C ASP A 26 18.84 -13.71 -16.39
N SER A 27 17.61 -13.90 -16.86
CA SER A 27 16.39 -13.50 -16.16
C SER A 27 16.18 -14.23 -14.84
N ASN A 28 16.57 -15.50 -14.77
CA ASN A 28 16.38 -16.30 -13.57
C ASN A 28 17.39 -15.91 -12.48
N ILE A 29 18.64 -15.66 -12.87
CA ILE A 29 19.67 -15.13 -11.97
C ILE A 29 19.26 -13.74 -11.47
N ASN A 30 18.82 -12.85 -12.36
CA ASN A 30 18.36 -11.52 -11.95
C ASN A 30 17.18 -11.62 -10.97
N TYR A 31 16.16 -12.41 -11.30
CA TYR A 31 14.99 -12.61 -10.45
C TYR A 31 15.35 -13.14 -9.06
N LEU A 32 16.20 -14.18 -8.97
CA LEU A 32 16.66 -14.70 -7.67
C LEU A 32 17.51 -13.68 -6.90
N SER A 33 18.35 -12.91 -7.59
CA SER A 33 19.14 -11.85 -6.98
C SER A 33 18.24 -10.79 -6.35
N GLU A 34 17.17 -10.36 -7.04
CA GLU A 34 16.17 -9.43 -6.50
C GLU A 34 15.45 -9.99 -5.25
N GLN A 35 15.17 -11.30 -5.24
CA GLN A 35 14.58 -11.94 -4.06
C GLN A 35 15.54 -11.96 -2.87
N LEU A 36 16.83 -12.28 -3.10
CA LEU A 36 17.86 -12.25 -2.06
C LEU A 36 18.09 -10.84 -1.51
N LEU A 37 18.08 -9.82 -2.39
CA LEU A 37 18.15 -8.42 -1.97
C LEU A 37 16.96 -8.04 -1.09
N THR A 38 15.75 -8.47 -1.45
CA THR A 38 14.54 -8.22 -0.68
C THR A 38 14.59 -8.91 0.69
N ILE A 39 15.05 -10.16 0.76
CA ILE A 39 15.30 -10.86 2.03
C ILE A 39 16.29 -10.07 2.91
N GLY A 40 17.41 -9.63 2.33
CA GLY A 40 18.45 -8.88 3.05
C GLY A 40 17.99 -7.51 3.54
N GLU A 41 17.27 -6.75 2.70
CA GLU A 41 16.78 -5.41 3.02
C GLU A 41 15.76 -5.42 4.17
N PHE A 42 14.83 -6.37 4.17
CA PHE A 42 13.81 -6.49 5.21
C PHE A 42 14.23 -7.38 6.38
N GLY A 43 15.39 -8.05 6.29
CA GLY A 43 15.90 -8.93 7.34
C GLY A 43 15.01 -10.16 7.58
N PHE A 44 14.42 -10.72 6.52
CA PHE A 44 13.52 -11.88 6.66
C PHE A 44 14.30 -13.15 7.02
N GLY A 45 13.97 -13.75 8.16
CA GLY A 45 14.52 -15.04 8.60
C GLY A 45 13.50 -16.19 8.54
N SER A 46 12.23 -15.90 8.26
CA SER A 46 11.16 -16.90 8.25
C SER A 46 10.05 -16.54 7.26
N ARG A 47 9.27 -17.55 6.89
CA ARG A 47 8.08 -17.38 6.04
C ARG A 47 7.11 -16.39 6.68
N GLU A 48 6.82 -16.58 7.96
CA GLU A 48 5.82 -15.81 8.71
C GLU A 48 6.15 -14.31 8.71
N GLN A 49 7.43 -13.95 8.77
CA GLN A 49 7.88 -12.56 8.69
C GLN A 49 7.61 -11.93 7.31
N ILE A 50 7.74 -12.70 6.22
CA ILE A 50 7.47 -12.22 4.86
C ILE A 50 5.98 -11.88 4.72
N TYR A 51 5.08 -12.78 5.11
CA TYR A 51 3.63 -12.54 5.03
C TYR A 51 3.20 -11.44 6.00
N SER A 52 3.72 -11.42 7.23
CA SER A 52 3.41 -10.36 8.20
C SER A 52 3.81 -8.99 7.67
N LYS A 53 4.95 -8.88 6.97
CA LYS A 53 5.39 -7.62 6.38
C LYS A 53 4.51 -7.19 5.20
N ALA A 54 4.05 -8.13 4.38
CA ALA A 54 3.08 -7.83 3.32
C ALA A 54 1.77 -7.27 3.89
N ASP A 55 1.25 -7.88 4.95
CA ASP A 55 0.04 -7.42 5.65
C ASP A 55 0.24 -6.04 6.29
N GLU A 56 1.39 -5.81 6.93
CA GLU A 56 1.76 -4.50 7.51
C GLU A 56 1.78 -3.41 6.44
N LEU A 57 2.47 -3.66 5.31
CA LEU A 57 2.54 -2.72 4.19
C LEU A 57 1.17 -2.43 3.61
N LYS A 58 0.33 -3.46 3.44
CA LYS A 58 -1.04 -3.30 2.94
C LYS A 58 -1.89 -2.41 3.85
N ARG A 59 -1.85 -2.66 5.17
CA ARG A 59 -2.57 -1.82 6.16
C ARG A 59 -2.07 -0.38 6.15
N SER A 60 -0.76 -0.18 6.12
CA SER A 60 -0.16 1.15 6.06
C SER A 60 -0.57 1.94 4.81
N ILE A 61 -0.58 1.27 3.65
CA ILE A 61 -1.06 1.86 2.39
C ILE A 61 -2.54 2.25 2.49
N ASP A 62 -3.38 1.36 3.01
CA ASP A 62 -4.82 1.61 3.17
C ASP A 62 -5.07 2.80 4.11
N GLU A 63 -4.39 2.86 5.26
CA GLU A 63 -4.48 3.97 6.21
C GLU A 63 -4.06 5.32 5.58
N LYS A 64 -2.93 5.33 4.86
CA LYS A 64 -2.47 6.54 4.17
C LYS A 64 -3.44 6.97 3.06
N ASN A 65 -4.02 6.02 2.32
CA ASN A 65 -5.01 6.32 1.29
C ASN A 65 -6.30 6.91 1.89
N GLU A 66 -6.78 6.38 3.01
CA GLU A 66 -7.92 6.97 3.72
C GLU A 66 -7.60 8.40 4.21
N LYS A 67 -6.38 8.63 4.71
CA LYS A 67 -5.92 9.98 5.05
C LYS A 67 -5.92 10.91 3.84
N VAL A 68 -5.42 10.47 2.69
CA VAL A 68 -5.47 11.25 1.44
C VAL A 68 -6.90 11.59 1.04
N LYS A 69 -7.83 10.62 1.12
CA LYS A 69 -9.26 10.86 0.83
C LYS A 69 -9.85 11.92 1.76
N SER A 70 -9.59 11.80 3.07
CA SER A 70 -10.10 12.76 4.07
C SER A 70 -9.59 14.18 3.81
N LEU A 71 -8.27 14.35 3.57
CA LEU A 71 -7.67 15.66 3.29
C LEU A 71 -8.15 16.24 1.96
N THR A 72 -8.36 15.38 0.96
CA THR A 72 -8.91 15.80 -0.34
C THR A 72 -10.34 16.30 -0.20
N ALA A 73 -11.17 15.64 0.62
CA ALA A 73 -12.53 16.07 0.92
C ALA A 73 -12.58 17.37 1.76
N GLU A 74 -11.56 17.64 2.57
CA GLU A 74 -11.46 18.86 3.37
C GLU A 74 -11.24 20.12 2.51
N ILE A 75 -10.55 20.01 1.37
CA ILE A 75 -10.24 21.17 0.51
C ILE A 75 -11.50 21.96 0.09
N PRO A 76 -12.52 21.34 -0.53
CA PRO A 76 -13.72 22.08 -0.94
C PRO A 76 -14.52 22.63 0.26
N THR A 77 -14.59 21.89 1.37
CA THR A 77 -15.28 22.35 2.58
C THR A 77 -14.58 23.55 3.18
N LEU A 78 -13.27 23.51 3.34
CA LEU A 78 -12.48 24.60 3.90
C LEU A 78 -12.54 25.85 2.99
N LYS A 79 -12.55 25.66 1.66
CA LYS A 79 -12.73 26.76 0.70
C LYS A 79 -14.10 27.44 0.83
N SER A 80 -15.16 26.65 1.01
CA SER A 80 -16.51 27.16 1.27
C SER A 80 -16.56 27.92 2.59
N ASP A 81 -16.03 27.32 3.66
CA ASP A 81 -16.00 27.89 5.02
C ASP A 81 -15.26 29.23 5.05
N ILE A 82 -14.08 29.33 4.43
CA ILE A 82 -13.31 30.59 4.32
C ILE A 82 -14.12 31.66 3.60
N SER A 83 -14.85 31.29 2.55
CA SER A 83 -15.67 32.22 1.78
C SER A 83 -16.85 32.76 2.60
N GLN A 84 -17.48 31.90 3.41
CA GLN A 84 -18.55 32.29 4.33
C GLN A 84 -18.03 33.17 5.48
N LEU A 85 -16.84 32.87 6.01
CA LEU A 85 -16.19 33.70 7.03
C LEU A 85 -15.83 35.09 6.49
N ARG A 86 -15.26 35.18 5.28
CA ARG A 86 -15.01 36.49 4.64
C ARG A 86 -16.31 37.27 4.43
N PHE A 87 -17.39 36.59 4.02
CA PHE A 87 -18.70 37.22 3.92
C PHE A 87 -19.17 37.80 5.26
N LEU A 88 -19.05 37.04 6.36
CA LEU A 88 -19.40 37.48 7.71
C LEU A 88 -18.73 38.80 8.08
N PHE A 89 -17.40 38.91 7.92
CA PHE A 89 -16.68 40.14 8.27
C PHE A 89 -16.94 41.30 7.31
N SER A 90 -17.22 41.01 6.03
CA SER A 90 -17.58 42.06 5.05
C SER A 90 -19.00 42.62 5.25
N ALA A 91 -19.96 41.79 5.64
CA ALA A 91 -21.38 42.13 5.74
C ALA A 91 -21.77 42.77 7.09
N VAL A 92 -20.91 42.70 8.11
CA VAL A 92 -21.10 43.45 9.39
C VAL A 92 -21.08 44.97 9.16
N SER A 93 -20.53 45.45 8.05
CA SER A 93 -20.41 46.87 7.71
C SER A 93 -21.65 47.48 7.05
N THR A 94 -22.69 46.69 6.72
CA THR A 94 -23.87 47.15 5.98
C THR A 94 -25.16 47.14 6.80
N SER A 95 -25.94 48.23 6.70
CA SER A 95 -27.21 48.47 7.42
C SER A 95 -28.26 47.38 7.19
N LYS A 96 -28.96 46.98 8.28
CA LYS A 96 -30.12 46.07 8.38
C LYS A 96 -30.18 44.95 7.32
N PRO A 97 -29.60 43.77 7.60
CA PRO A 97 -29.62 42.64 6.66
C PRO A 97 -31.03 42.09 6.47
N ASP A 98 -31.37 41.76 5.21
CA ASP A 98 -32.58 41.03 4.86
C ASP A 98 -32.62 39.63 5.51
N ALA A 99 -33.78 38.96 5.50
CA ALA A 99 -33.96 37.66 6.16
C ALA A 99 -33.03 36.56 5.60
N MET A 100 -32.75 36.56 4.29
CA MET A 100 -31.83 35.61 3.66
C MET A 100 -30.37 35.87 4.07
N THR A 101 -30.00 37.15 4.18
CA THR A 101 -28.68 37.60 4.64
C THR A 101 -28.49 37.26 6.12
N GLN A 102 -29.53 37.37 6.95
CA GLN A 102 -29.48 36.92 8.35
C GLN A 102 -29.22 35.41 8.47
N VAL A 103 -29.86 34.59 7.64
CA VAL A 103 -29.63 33.14 7.61
C VAL A 103 -28.19 32.82 7.21
N LYS A 104 -27.66 33.48 6.16
CA LYS A 104 -26.25 33.32 5.74
C LYS A 104 -25.26 33.76 6.83
N LEU A 105 -25.55 34.84 7.54
CA LEU A 105 -24.74 35.33 8.64
C LEU A 105 -24.76 34.37 9.84
N ALA A 106 -25.91 33.76 10.14
CA ALA A 106 -26.02 32.76 11.21
C ALA A 106 -25.17 31.52 10.89
N ALA A 107 -25.24 31.00 9.67
CA ALA A 107 -24.41 29.88 9.23
C ALA A 107 -22.91 30.21 9.29
N ALA A 108 -22.52 31.41 8.83
CA ALA A 108 -21.12 31.84 8.89
C ALA A 108 -20.61 32.06 10.32
N ARG A 109 -21.47 32.45 11.27
CA ARG A 109 -21.14 32.54 12.70
C ARG A 109 -20.92 31.16 13.32
N GLU A 110 -21.75 30.17 12.99
CA GLU A 110 -21.55 28.79 13.43
C GLU A 110 -20.19 28.24 12.95
N ILE A 111 -19.81 28.56 11.71
CA ILE A 111 -18.49 28.23 11.16
C ILE A 111 -17.37 28.98 11.92
N ALA A 112 -17.58 30.26 12.24
CA ALA A 112 -16.62 31.04 13.01
C ALA A 112 -16.38 30.44 14.40
N ASP A 113 -17.44 30.00 15.08
CA ASP A 113 -17.35 29.32 16.38
C ASP A 113 -16.64 27.97 16.25
N LYS A 114 -16.96 27.18 15.21
CA LYS A 114 -16.30 25.89 14.92
C LYS A 114 -14.79 26.01 14.79
N TYR A 115 -14.31 27.06 14.12
CA TYR A 115 -12.87 27.30 13.90
C TYR A 115 -12.25 28.28 14.92
N GLY A 116 -13.02 28.81 15.86
CA GLY A 116 -12.56 29.80 16.84
C GLY A 116 -12.13 31.15 16.22
N VAL A 117 -12.70 31.52 15.07
CA VAL A 117 -12.35 32.72 14.30
C VAL A 117 -13.06 33.94 14.90
N LYS A 118 -12.27 34.88 15.46
CA LYS A 118 -12.80 36.11 16.09
C LYS A 118 -12.52 37.35 15.25
N SER A 119 -11.57 37.27 14.33
CA SER A 119 -11.13 38.36 13.47
C SER A 119 -10.80 37.88 12.06
N GLU A 120 -10.74 38.81 11.11
CA GLU A 120 -10.29 38.53 9.74
C GLU A 120 -8.84 37.98 9.69
N GLY A 121 -8.01 38.34 10.68
CA GLY A 121 -6.66 37.80 10.83
C GLY A 121 -6.62 36.29 11.04
N ASP A 122 -7.62 35.73 11.73
CA ASP A 122 -7.71 34.30 12.02
C ASP A 122 -8.02 33.49 10.74
N ILE A 123 -8.70 34.10 9.75
CA ILE A 123 -8.94 33.50 8.43
C ILE A 123 -7.63 33.22 7.70
N THR A 124 -6.59 34.05 7.91
CA THR A 124 -5.27 33.86 7.28
C THR A 124 -4.66 32.51 7.67
N SER A 125 -4.94 32.00 8.88
CA SER A 125 -4.46 30.69 9.31
C SER A 125 -5.12 29.54 8.54
N LEU A 126 -6.43 29.64 8.28
CA LEU A 126 -7.20 28.70 7.48
C LEU A 126 -6.78 28.73 6.01
N GLU A 127 -6.48 29.92 5.48
CA GLU A 127 -5.96 30.08 4.13
C GLU A 127 -4.55 29.49 3.96
N LYS A 128 -3.69 29.68 4.96
CA LYS A 128 -2.38 29.00 5.00
C LYS A 128 -2.55 27.49 5.00
N ARG A 129 -3.44 26.94 5.83
CA ARG A 129 -3.76 25.51 5.85
C ARG A 129 -4.25 25.04 4.46
N LEU A 130 -5.22 25.74 3.87
CA LEU A 130 -5.75 25.42 2.54
C LEU A 130 -4.65 25.39 1.48
N LYS A 131 -3.69 26.32 1.55
CA LYS A 131 -2.54 26.37 0.64
C LYS A 131 -1.57 25.22 0.86
N LEU A 132 -1.41 24.73 2.09
CA LEU A 132 -0.49 23.65 2.44
C LEU A 132 -1.06 22.25 2.18
N LEU A 133 -2.39 22.07 2.24
CA LEU A 133 -3.06 20.78 2.05
C LEU A 133 -2.62 20.02 0.77
N PRO A 134 -2.50 20.64 -0.41
CA PRO A 134 -2.02 19.95 -1.61
C PRO A 134 -0.61 19.37 -1.47
N TYR A 135 0.30 20.09 -0.80
CA TYR A 135 1.67 19.62 -0.56
C TYR A 135 1.69 18.42 0.39
N TYR A 136 0.90 18.47 1.47
CA TYR A 136 0.75 17.32 2.37
C TYR A 136 0.16 16.10 1.67
N ILE A 137 -0.86 16.30 0.82
CA ILE A 137 -1.44 15.21 0.02
C ILE A 137 -0.39 14.61 -0.93
N SER A 138 0.42 15.45 -1.58
CA SER A 138 1.50 14.98 -2.45
C SER A 138 2.51 14.13 -1.67
N SER A 139 3.00 14.64 -0.54
CA SER A 139 3.95 13.92 0.31
C SER A 139 3.43 12.55 0.73
N ILE A 140 2.17 12.46 1.15
CA ILE A 140 1.58 11.16 1.56
C ILE A 140 1.43 10.23 0.35
N LYS A 141 1.12 10.75 -0.85
CA LYS A 141 1.05 9.93 -2.07
C LYS A 141 2.42 9.40 -2.49
N ASP A 142 3.47 10.18 -2.30
CA ASP A 142 4.84 9.74 -2.56
C ASP A 142 5.22 8.60 -1.62
N GLU A 143 4.92 8.73 -0.32
CA GLU A 143 5.09 7.64 0.67
C GLU A 143 4.28 6.38 0.32
N VAL A 144 3.03 6.53 -0.11
CA VAL A 144 2.19 5.40 -0.57
C VAL A 144 2.83 4.71 -1.77
N SER A 145 3.39 5.48 -2.71
CA SER A 145 4.03 4.92 -3.90
C SER A 145 5.27 4.11 -3.53
N GLU A 146 6.09 4.61 -2.58
CA GLU A 146 7.24 3.86 -2.06
C GLU A 146 6.81 2.56 -1.36
N GLU A 147 5.77 2.60 -0.54
CA GLU A 147 5.26 1.40 0.14
C GLU A 147 4.65 0.38 -0.82
N GLN A 148 4.01 0.84 -1.90
CA GLN A 148 3.52 -0.04 -2.96
C GLN A 148 4.66 -0.76 -3.68
N LEU A 149 5.78 -0.07 -3.95
CA LEU A 149 6.96 -0.70 -4.53
C LEU A 149 7.55 -1.76 -3.58
N LYS A 150 7.63 -1.46 -2.29
CA LYS A 150 8.05 -2.41 -1.26
C LYS A 150 7.12 -3.62 -1.20
N LEU A 151 5.81 -3.40 -1.20
CA LEU A 151 4.80 -4.46 -1.19
C LEU A 151 4.91 -5.35 -2.44
N GLY A 152 5.14 -4.75 -3.61
CA GLY A 152 5.38 -5.49 -4.85
C GLY A 152 6.54 -6.48 -4.72
N ARG A 153 7.69 -6.00 -4.22
CA ARG A 153 8.87 -6.85 -3.99
C ARG A 153 8.62 -7.97 -2.98
N VAL A 154 7.93 -7.66 -1.87
CA VAL A 154 7.57 -8.68 -0.87
C VAL A 154 6.60 -9.71 -1.46
N SER A 155 5.63 -9.29 -2.28
CA SER A 155 4.69 -10.17 -2.97
C SER A 155 5.39 -11.09 -3.99
N ASP A 156 6.38 -10.55 -4.71
CA ASP A 156 7.21 -11.35 -5.62
C ASP A 156 8.04 -12.38 -4.86
N LEU A 157 8.54 -12.02 -3.68
CA LEU A 157 9.25 -12.92 -2.78
C LEU A 157 8.35 -14.04 -2.23
N ILE A 158 7.11 -13.71 -1.86
CA ILE A 158 6.09 -14.71 -1.48
C ILE A 158 5.87 -15.68 -2.62
N SER A 159 5.66 -15.16 -3.84
CA SER A 159 5.44 -15.98 -5.04
C SER A 159 6.65 -16.88 -5.34
N ALA A 160 7.87 -16.37 -5.17
CA ALA A 160 9.10 -17.14 -5.33
C ALA A 160 9.18 -18.28 -4.30
N TYR A 161 8.91 -17.97 -3.03
CA TYR A 161 8.91 -18.92 -1.94
C TYR A 161 7.87 -20.02 -2.16
N GLU A 162 6.64 -19.65 -2.51
CA GLU A 162 5.55 -20.58 -2.82
C GLU A 162 5.93 -21.49 -3.99
N ARG A 163 6.47 -20.95 -5.09
CA ARG A 163 6.92 -21.78 -6.22
C ARG A 163 8.03 -22.76 -5.85
N ILE A 164 8.94 -22.39 -4.96
CA ILE A 164 10.02 -23.27 -4.47
C ILE A 164 9.44 -24.39 -3.59
N VAL A 165 8.48 -24.07 -2.73
CA VAL A 165 7.85 -25.02 -1.80
C VAL A 165 6.83 -25.92 -2.50
N GLU A 166 5.91 -25.35 -3.29
CA GLU A 166 4.86 -26.05 -4.02
C GLU A 166 5.40 -26.88 -5.18
N GLY A 167 6.44 -26.40 -5.88
CA GLY A 167 6.99 -27.04 -7.08
C GLY A 167 7.66 -28.41 -6.87
N ASN A 168 7.58 -29.00 -5.69
CA ASN A 168 8.01 -30.39 -5.47
C ASN A 168 7.41 -31.03 -4.22
N TYR A 169 7.03 -30.31 -3.17
CA TYR A 169 6.72 -30.97 -1.91
C TYR A 169 5.39 -31.75 -1.93
N ILE A 170 4.30 -31.13 -2.39
CA ILE A 170 2.97 -31.75 -2.40
C ILE A 170 2.90 -32.89 -3.42
N ASP A 171 3.41 -32.69 -4.63
CA ASP A 171 3.46 -33.74 -5.65
C ASP A 171 4.37 -34.90 -5.26
N ASN A 172 5.49 -34.64 -4.58
CA ASN A 172 6.33 -35.71 -4.03
C ASN A 172 5.64 -36.45 -2.89
N LEU A 173 4.89 -35.77 -2.02
CA LEU A 173 4.08 -36.41 -0.98
C LEU A 173 3.00 -37.32 -1.59
N ILE A 174 2.26 -36.82 -2.58
CA ILE A 174 1.22 -37.61 -3.27
C ILE A 174 1.85 -38.81 -3.99
N ARG A 175 2.99 -38.63 -4.66
CA ARG A 175 3.70 -39.73 -5.32
C ARG A 175 4.21 -40.76 -4.31
N ALA A 176 4.88 -40.31 -3.24
CA ALA A 176 5.39 -41.19 -2.18
C ALA A 176 4.24 -41.96 -1.49
N GLN A 177 3.09 -41.33 -1.30
CA GLN A 177 1.90 -41.99 -0.75
C GLN A 177 1.35 -43.05 -1.70
N ARG A 178 1.24 -42.75 -3.01
CA ARG A 178 0.83 -43.74 -4.03
C ARG A 178 1.81 -44.91 -4.11
N GLU A 179 3.12 -44.65 -4.04
CA GLU A 179 4.16 -45.69 -4.05
C GLU A 179 4.05 -46.61 -2.82
N GLN A 180 3.81 -46.06 -1.62
CA GLN A 180 3.54 -46.85 -0.41
C GLN A 180 2.26 -47.70 -0.50
N GLU A 181 1.20 -47.16 -1.10
CA GLU A 181 -0.05 -47.92 -1.31
C GLU A 181 0.15 -49.08 -2.29
N VAL A 182 0.96 -48.89 -3.34
CA VAL A 182 1.33 -49.93 -4.30
C VAL A 182 2.21 -51.01 -3.65
N GLU A 183 3.20 -50.63 -2.83
CA GLU A 183 4.02 -51.59 -2.08
C GLU A 183 3.18 -52.40 -1.07
N LYS A 184 2.30 -51.74 -0.30
CA LYS A 184 1.41 -52.45 0.64
C LYS A 184 0.49 -53.44 -0.07
N ASN A 185 -0.07 -53.07 -1.22
CA ASN A 185 -0.97 -53.94 -1.99
C ASN A 185 -0.24 -55.09 -2.70
N THR A 186 1.04 -54.94 -3.02
CA THR A 186 1.84 -56.01 -3.65
C THR A 186 2.38 -57.01 -2.63
N VAL A 187 2.68 -56.58 -1.40
CA VAL A 187 3.07 -57.47 -0.30
C VAL A 187 1.88 -58.33 0.18
N CYS A 188 0.67 -57.75 0.27
CA CYS A 188 -0.54 -58.47 0.72
C CYS A 188 -1.04 -59.52 -0.31
N LYS A 189 -0.70 -59.38 -1.60
CA LYS A 189 -1.06 -60.36 -2.65
C LYS A 189 -0.06 -61.51 -2.81
N LYS A 190 1.11 -61.44 -2.15
CA LYS A 190 2.15 -62.47 -2.19
C LYS A 190 2.20 -63.33 -0.92
N SER A 191 1.28 -63.10 0.02
CA SER A 191 1.11 -63.89 1.25
C SER A 191 -0.08 -64.83 1.13
#